data_AF-A0ABD3X9Z0-F1
#
_entry.id   AF-A0ABD3X9Z0-F1
#
_cell.length_a   1.000
_cell.length_b   1.000
_cell.length_c   1.000
_cell.angle_alpha   90.00
_cell.angle_beta   90.00
_cell.angle_gamma   90.00
#
_symmetry.space_group_name_H-M   'P 1'
#
loop_
_entity.id
_entity.type
_entity.pdbx_description
1 polymer ?
#
loop_
_entity_poly.entity_id
_entity_poly.type
_entity_poly.pdbx_seq_one_letter_code
_entity_poly.pdbx_strand_id
1 'polypeptide(L)'
;MQGNPSRPKTSIRGVVLLTQRIDECSGTVGPLLIKVDVAGFPHDGRLAAHGFHLHEMSDFSNGCESFGPHYNPYQTVHGGPKDHLR
;
A
#
# COMPACT_ATOMS: atom_id res chain seq x y z
N MET A 1 -1.15 -18.68 28.22
CA MET A 1 -2.30 -17.82 27.84
C MET A 1 -1.94 -17.10 26.57
N GLN A 2 -2.29 -17.67 25.42
CA GLN A 2 -2.01 -17.08 24.11
C GLN A 2 -2.99 -15.91 23.94
N GLY A 3 -2.45 -14.69 23.91
CA GLY A 3 -3.23 -13.49 23.66
C GLY A 3 -3.89 -13.61 22.29
N ASN A 4 -5.23 -13.58 22.27
CA ASN A 4 -6.02 -13.45 21.07
C ASN A 4 -5.46 -12.26 20.27
N PRO A 5 -4.95 -12.44 19.02
CA PRO A 5 -4.36 -11.35 18.26
C PRO A 5 -5.43 -10.30 18.08
N SER A 6 -5.29 -9.22 18.85
CA SER A 6 -6.29 -8.18 19.00
C SER A 6 -6.67 -7.66 17.63
N ARG A 7 -7.96 -7.76 17.30
CA ARG A 7 -8.62 -7.12 16.16
C ARG A 7 -7.97 -5.74 15.88
N PRO A 8 -7.65 -5.41 14.62
CA PRO A 8 -7.03 -4.13 14.28
C PRO A 8 -7.80 -2.97 14.94
N LYS A 9 -7.08 -2.06 15.60
CA LYS A 9 -7.65 -0.94 16.38
C LYS A 9 -8.38 0.10 15.53
N THR A 10 -8.48 -0.10 14.22
CA THR A 10 -9.11 0.81 13.27
C THR A 10 -10.32 0.16 12.59
N SER A 11 -11.25 0.98 12.13
CA SER A 11 -12.35 0.58 11.25
C SER A 11 -11.91 0.42 9.79
N ILE A 12 -10.69 0.84 9.43
CA ILE A 12 -10.21 0.89 8.05
C ILE A 12 -9.87 -0.52 7.57
N ARG A 13 -10.55 -0.98 6.53
CA ARG A 13 -10.41 -2.33 5.98
C ARG A 13 -10.68 -2.33 4.49
N GLY A 14 -10.09 -3.28 3.78
CA GLY A 14 -10.29 -3.38 2.34
C GLY A 14 -9.39 -4.41 1.67
N VAL A 15 -9.42 -4.37 0.35
CA VAL A 15 -8.65 -5.22 -0.55
C VAL A 15 -7.90 -4.32 -1.54
N VAL A 16 -6.63 -4.65 -1.76
CA VAL A 16 -5.81 -4.07 -2.81
C VAL A 16 -5.43 -5.20 -3.76
N LEU A 17 -5.78 -5.06 -5.03
CA LEU A 17 -5.44 -6.02 -6.07
C LEU A 17 -4.35 -5.42 -6.98
N LEU A 18 -3.22 -6.11 -7.04
CA LEU A 18 -2.12 -5.80 -7.94
C LEU A 18 -2.14 -6.80 -9.10
N THR A 19 -2.11 -6.32 -10.33
CA THR A 19 -2.07 -7.19 -11.51
C THR A 19 -1.10 -6.62 -12.52
N GLN A 20 -0.11 -7.42 -12.90
CA GLN A 20 0.82 -7.11 -13.99
C GLN A 20 0.71 -8.21 -15.03
N ARG A 21 0.39 -7.84 -16.26
CA ARG A 21 0.26 -8.80 -17.36
C ARG A 21 1.59 -8.94 -18.08
N ILE A 22 1.91 -10.17 -18.45
CA ILE A 22 2.98 -10.47 -19.38
C ILE A 22 2.31 -10.77 -20.71
N ASP A 23 2.77 -10.12 -21.77
CA ASP A 23 2.45 -10.56 -23.12
C ASP A 23 3.41 -11.70 -23.47
N GLU A 24 2.93 -12.93 -23.32
CA GLU A 24 3.69 -14.15 -23.57
C GLU A 24 4.21 -14.25 -25.01
N CYS A 25 3.54 -13.61 -25.98
CA CYS A 25 3.98 -13.64 -27.38
C CYS A 25 5.17 -12.71 -27.63
N SER A 26 5.22 -11.56 -26.95
CA SER A 26 6.31 -10.59 -27.11
C SER A 26 7.36 -10.64 -26.00
N GLY A 27 7.10 -11.38 -24.92
CA GLY A 27 7.91 -11.38 -23.69
C GLY A 27 7.89 -10.04 -22.96
N THR A 28 7.03 -9.10 -23.36
CA THR A 28 6.98 -7.78 -22.75
C THR A 28 6.12 -7.79 -21.49
N VAL A 29 6.57 -7.04 -20.48
CA VAL A 29 5.83 -6.87 -19.23
C VAL A 29 5.02 -5.58 -19.33
N GLY A 30 3.70 -5.70 -19.19
CA GLY A 30 2.78 -4.58 -19.17
C GLY A 30 2.88 -3.75 -17.88
N PRO A 31 2.15 -2.62 -17.83
CA PRO A 31 2.09 -1.80 -16.63
C PRO A 31 1.44 -2.57 -15.47
N LEU A 32 1.83 -2.21 -14.24
CA LEU A 32 1.15 -2.65 -13.03
C LEU A 32 -0.20 -1.93 -12.90
N LEU A 33 -1.29 -2.69 -12.84
CA LEU A 33 -2.62 -2.18 -12.49
C LEU A 33 -2.85 -2.36 -10.99
N ILE A 34 -3.26 -1.29 -10.32
CA ILE A 34 -3.60 -1.28 -8.90
C ILE A 34 -5.08 -0.93 -8.77
N LYS A 35 -5.86 -1.84 -8.19
CA LYS A 35 -7.26 -1.59 -7.80
C LYS A 35 -7.35 -1.57 -6.28
N VAL A 36 -7.97 -0.52 -5.75
CA VAL A 36 -8.11 -0.28 -4.31
C VAL A 36 -9.59 -0.21 -3.96
N ASP A 37 -10.03 -1.10 -3.08
CA ASP A 37 -11.34 -1.07 -2.45
C ASP A 37 -11.14 -1.06 -0.94
N VAL A 38 -11.14 0.13 -0.33
CA VAL A 38 -10.86 0.34 1.09
C VAL A 38 -11.90 1.31 1.66
N ALA A 39 -12.47 0.93 2.80
CA ALA A 39 -13.52 1.67 3.47
C ALA A 39 -13.21 1.84 4.97
N GLY A 40 -14.06 2.61 5.67
CA GLY A 40 -13.97 2.79 7.12
C GLY A 40 -13.06 3.93 7.57
N PHE A 41 -12.67 4.82 6.64
CA PHE A 41 -11.98 6.07 6.96
C PHE A 41 -12.85 6.98 7.84
N PRO A 42 -12.31 7.58 8.91
CA PRO A 42 -13.02 8.60 9.67
C PRO A 42 -13.45 9.75 8.77
N HIS A 43 -14.70 10.18 8.90
CA HIS A 43 -15.24 11.31 8.16
C HIS A 43 -15.78 12.32 9.17
N ASP A 44 -15.17 13.49 9.23
CA ASP A 44 -15.55 14.59 10.13
C ASP A 44 -16.42 15.64 9.43
N GLY A 45 -16.94 15.32 8.24
CA GLY A 45 -17.68 16.24 7.39
C GLY A 45 -16.82 16.93 6.33
N ARG A 46 -15.51 16.68 6.29
CA ARG A 46 -14.59 17.21 5.28
C ARG A 46 -14.10 16.10 4.36
N LEU A 47 -13.89 16.46 3.09
CA LEU A 47 -13.17 15.59 2.16
C LEU A 47 -11.71 15.50 2.61
N ALA A 48 -11.27 14.29 2.94
CA ALA A 48 -9.88 14.00 3.31
C ALA A 48 -9.22 13.16 2.22
N ALA A 49 -8.01 13.54 1.82
CA ALA A 49 -7.14 12.71 1.01
C ALA A 49 -6.30 11.82 1.95
N HIS A 50 -6.13 10.54 1.57
CA HIS A 50 -5.32 9.58 2.31
C HIS A 50 -4.14 9.12 1.46
N GLY A 51 -2.96 9.02 2.07
CA GLY A 51 -1.77 8.47 1.41
C GLY A 51 -1.90 6.97 1.20
N PHE A 52 -1.32 6.48 0.11
CA PHE A 52 -1.27 5.06 -0.23
C PHE A 52 0.15 4.72 -0.68
N HIS A 53 0.84 3.88 0.09
CA HIS A 53 2.25 3.59 -0.10
C HIS A 53 2.52 2.09 -0.03
N LEU A 54 3.55 1.64 -0.76
CA LEU A 54 4.18 0.35 -0.54
C LEU A 54 5.32 0.54 0.45
N HIS A 55 5.32 -0.28 1.50
CA HIS A 55 6.40 -0.30 2.48
C HIS A 55 7.43 -1.36 2.10
N GLU A 56 8.67 -1.18 2.58
CA GLU A 56 9.80 -2.03 2.24
C GLU A 56 9.70 -3.46 2.81
N MET A 57 9.10 -3.61 3.99
CA MET A 57 9.09 -4.88 4.71
C MET A 57 7.70 -5.49 4.84
N SER A 58 7.64 -6.82 4.75
CA SER A 58 6.46 -7.63 5.08
C SER A 58 6.56 -8.20 6.52
N ASP A 59 6.90 -7.35 7.49
CA ASP A 59 7.03 -7.73 8.90
C ASP A 59 5.77 -7.37 9.69
N PHE A 60 5.05 -8.38 10.16
CA PHE A 60 3.81 -8.24 10.92
C PHE A 60 4.00 -8.36 12.45
N SER A 61 5.25 -8.44 12.93
CA SER A 61 5.58 -8.67 14.35
C SER A 61 5.05 -7.59 15.29
N ASN A 62 4.96 -6.33 14.83
CA ASN A 62 4.40 -5.19 15.57
C ASN A 62 3.34 -4.44 14.76
N GLY A 63 2.47 -5.17 14.05
CA GLY A 63 1.41 -4.57 13.23
C GLY A 63 1.98 -3.72 12.09
N CYS A 64 1.37 -2.56 11.82
CA CYS A 64 1.81 -1.71 10.70
C CYS A 64 3.11 -0.94 10.97
N GLU A 65 3.51 -0.81 12.24
CA GLU A 65 4.73 -0.07 12.61
C GLU A 65 6.00 -0.80 12.17
N SER A 66 5.95 -2.13 12.04
CA SER A 66 7.08 -2.95 11.62
C SER A 66 7.25 -3.03 10.09
N PHE A 67 6.42 -2.36 9.29
CA PHE A 67 6.57 -2.40 7.82
C PHE A 67 7.77 -1.61 7.29
N GLY A 68 8.43 -0.81 8.13
CA GLY A 68 9.58 -0.01 7.71
C GLY A 68 9.21 1.21 6.87
N PRO A 69 10.17 1.85 6.19
CA PRO A 69 9.95 3.03 5.35
C PRO A 69 9.21 2.66 4.05
N HIS A 70 8.96 3.66 3.21
CA HIS A 70 8.52 3.41 1.83
C HIS A 70 9.56 2.56 1.09
N TYR A 71 9.09 1.62 0.27
CA TYR A 71 9.98 0.90 -0.65
C TYR A 71 10.68 1.89 -1.58
N ASN A 72 12.01 1.99 -1.46
CA ASN A 72 12.82 3.00 -2.14
C ASN A 72 14.15 2.43 -2.65
N PRO A 73 14.13 1.58 -3.70
CA PRO A 73 15.32 0.93 -4.22
C PRO A 73 16.33 1.90 -4.86
N TYR A 74 15.92 3.13 -5.17
CA TYR A 74 16.74 4.14 -5.83
C TYR A 74 17.19 5.28 -4.91
N GLN A 75 16.83 5.22 -3.61
CA GLN A 75 17.22 6.17 -2.57
C GLN A 75 16.85 7.63 -2.89
N THR A 76 15.64 7.84 -3.37
CA THR A 76 15.14 9.15 -3.80
C THR A 76 14.25 9.80 -2.74
N VAL A 77 13.91 11.07 -2.95
CA VAL A 77 13.00 11.81 -2.07
C VAL A 77 11.54 11.40 -2.33
N HIS A 78 10.69 11.50 -1.32
CA HIS A 78 9.25 11.23 -1.47
C HIS A 78 8.60 12.20 -2.46
N GLY A 79 7.70 11.67 -3.29
CA GLY A 79 6.96 12.44 -4.29
C GLY A 79 5.66 11.75 -4.70
N GLY A 80 4.85 12.48 -5.46
CA GLY A 80 3.61 11.99 -6.05
C GLY A 80 3.84 11.03 -7.23
N PRO A 81 2.79 10.31 -7.68
CA PRO A 81 2.92 9.33 -8.77
C PRO A 81 3.35 9.90 -10.13
N LYS A 82 3.19 11.21 -10.32
CA LYS A 82 3.51 11.93 -11.57
C LYS A 82 4.70 12.87 -11.43
N ASP A 83 5.39 12.87 -10.29
CA ASP A 83 6.54 13.75 -10.09
C ASP A 83 7.70 13.26 -10.97
N HIS A 84 8.40 14.22 -11.58
CA HIS A 84 9.48 13.94 -12.54
C HIS A 84 10.78 13.49 -11.84
N LEU A 85 10.92 13.82 -10.56
CA LEU A 85 12.01 13.35 -9.71
C LEU A 85 11.45 12.23 -8.84
N ARG A 86 11.91 11.02 -9.10
CA ARG A 86 11.50 9.81 -8.42
C ARG A 86 12.68 8.97 -8.05
#